data_AF-A0A0Q7FXD8-F1
#
_entry.id   AF-A0A0Q7FXD8-F1
#
_cell.length_a   1.000
_cell.length_b   1.000
_cell.length_c   1.000
_cell.angle_alpha   90.00
_cell.angle_beta   90.00
_cell.angle_gamma   90.00
#
_symmetry.space_group_name_H-M   'P 1'
#
loop_
_entity.id
_entity.type
_entity.pdbx_description
1 polymer ?
#
loop_
_entity_poly.entity_id
_entity_poly.type
_entity_poly.pdbx_seq_one_letter_code
_entity_poly.pdbx_strand_id
1 'polypeptide(L)'
;MNTTKTKVCSSCESTFSCGDISVENKCWCNDFPPIFNLSEGGDCLCQTCFKEACVDKIDAYVETMTPIKALHNKALSLPKTGKLIEDIDYYTEDGNTVFTSWFHLKRGNCCGNDCRHCPY
;
A
#
# COMPACT_ATOMS: atom_id res chain seq x y z
N MET A 1 3.54 -9.89 -23.67
CA MET A 1 4.33 -10.47 -22.57
C MET A 1 5.19 -9.36 -22.01
N ASN A 2 4.92 -8.88 -20.79
CA ASN A 2 5.81 -7.93 -20.13
C ASN A 2 7.10 -8.69 -19.83
N THR A 3 8.23 -8.25 -20.40
CA THR A 3 9.53 -8.81 -20.10
C THR A 3 10.09 -8.13 -18.85
N THR A 4 10.68 -8.91 -17.95
CA THR A 4 11.42 -8.36 -16.81
C THR A 4 12.59 -7.53 -17.33
N LYS A 5 12.76 -6.31 -16.81
CA LYS A 5 13.83 -5.39 -17.16
C LYS A 5 14.59 -4.97 -15.91
N THR A 6 15.90 -4.90 -16.02
CA THR A 6 16.75 -4.30 -14.99
C THR A 6 16.62 -2.77 -15.03
N LYS A 7 16.41 -2.17 -13.86
CA LYS A 7 16.23 -0.74 -13.63
C LYS A 7 17.10 -0.31 -12.45
N VAL A 8 17.39 0.99 -12.38
CA VAL A 8 18.07 1.61 -11.24
C VAL A 8 17.03 2.42 -10.48
N CYS A 9 17.04 2.32 -9.15
CA CYS A 9 16.14 3.07 -8.31
C CYS A 9 16.59 4.53 -8.21
N SER A 10 15.70 5.49 -8.48
CA SER A 10 16.03 6.92 -8.35
C SER A 10 16.18 7.39 -6.89
N SER A 11 15.70 6.61 -5.91
CA SER A 11 15.77 6.98 -4.48
C SER A 11 17.04 6.46 -3.80
N CYS A 12 17.42 5.20 -4.05
CA CYS A 12 18.53 4.54 -3.36
C CYS A 12 19.63 4.02 -4.30
N GLU A 13 19.56 4.33 -5.59
CA GLU A 13 20.54 3.97 -6.64
C GLU A 13 20.77 2.45 -6.83
N SER A 14 19.98 1.62 -6.14
CA SER A 14 20.09 0.17 -6.22
C SER A 14 19.52 -0.35 -7.53
N THR A 15 20.15 -1.38 -8.06
CA THR A 15 19.67 -2.09 -9.24
C THR A 15 18.58 -3.09 -8.85
N PHE A 16 17.47 -3.12 -9.58
CA PHE A 16 16.34 -4.02 -9.34
C PHE A 16 15.68 -4.47 -10.64
N SER A 17 14.88 -5.52 -10.56
CA SER A 17 14.12 -6.07 -11.69
C SER A 17 12.66 -5.63 -11.63
N CYS A 18 12.16 -5.11 -12.75
CA CYS A 18 10.78 -4.62 -12.90
C CYS A 18 10.10 -5.26 -14.12
N GLY A 19 8.88 -5.77 -13.95
CA GLY A 19 8.06 -6.39 -15.00
C GLY A 19 7.39 -7.68 -14.52
N ASP A 20 6.43 -8.18 -15.29
CA ASP A 20 5.81 -9.48 -15.01
C ASP A 20 6.84 -10.60 -15.19
N ILE A 21 6.90 -11.50 -14.21
CA ILE A 21 7.82 -12.63 -14.22
C ILE A 21 7.19 -13.76 -15.05
N SER A 22 5.86 -13.94 -14.95
CA SER A 22 5.07 -14.90 -15.73
C SER A 22 3.57 -14.56 -15.66
N VAL A 23 2.71 -15.28 -16.41
CA VAL A 23 1.24 -15.13 -16.36
C VAL A 23 0.69 -15.39 -14.94
N GLU A 24 1.32 -16.31 -14.22
CA GLU A 24 1.03 -16.69 -12.83
C GLU A 24 1.76 -15.82 -11.79
N ASN A 25 2.94 -15.26 -12.13
CA ASN A 25 3.77 -14.44 -11.25
C ASN A 25 3.79 -12.99 -11.76
N LYS A 26 2.74 -12.24 -11.41
CA LYS A 26 2.62 -10.81 -11.73
C LYS A 26 3.66 -9.99 -10.98
N CYS A 27 4.02 -8.83 -11.54
CA CYS A 27 4.99 -7.94 -10.90
C CYS A 27 4.57 -7.57 -9.46
N TRP A 28 5.52 -7.58 -8.52
CA TRP A 28 5.30 -7.28 -7.09
C TRP A 28 4.60 -5.95 -6.85
N CYS A 29 4.73 -4.97 -7.75
CA CYS A 29 4.07 -3.66 -7.62
C CYS A 29 2.53 -3.75 -7.65
N ASN A 30 1.96 -4.83 -8.19
CA ASN A 30 0.51 -5.06 -8.19
C ASN A 30 -0.04 -5.44 -6.80
N ASP A 31 0.80 -5.87 -5.86
CA ASP A 31 0.36 -6.16 -4.49
C ASP A 31 0.05 -4.87 -3.71
N PHE A 32 0.64 -3.74 -4.12
CA PHE A 32 0.55 -2.48 -3.42
C PHE A 32 -0.73 -1.71 -3.77
N PRO A 33 -1.28 -0.93 -2.84
CA PRO A 33 -2.48 -0.14 -3.10
C PRO A 33 -2.22 0.88 -4.21
N PRO A 34 -3.16 1.08 -5.16
CA PRO A 34 -3.01 2.07 -6.22
C PRO A 34 -3.33 3.48 -5.72
N ILE A 35 -2.69 3.87 -4.60
CA ILE A 35 -2.71 5.22 -4.04
C ILE A 35 -1.64 6.12 -4.69
N PHE A 36 -0.66 5.52 -5.35
CA PHE A 36 0.31 6.21 -6.19
C PHE A 36 -0.27 6.44 -7.59
N ASN A 37 -0.50 7.70 -7.94
CA ASN A 37 -0.58 8.09 -9.34
C ASN A 37 0.84 8.47 -9.81
N LEU A 38 1.49 7.61 -10.58
CA LEU A 38 2.85 7.83 -11.14
C LEU A 38 2.85 8.83 -12.33
N SER A 39 1.73 9.53 -12.57
CA SER A 39 1.44 10.23 -13.84
C SER A 39 2.23 11.51 -14.09
N GLU A 40 3.12 11.97 -13.21
CA GLU A 40 3.94 13.18 -13.43
C GLU A 40 5.44 12.86 -13.57
N GLY A 41 5.77 11.91 -14.46
CA GLY A 41 7.15 11.61 -14.84
C GLY A 41 7.86 10.59 -13.94
N GLY A 42 7.14 9.55 -13.51
CA GLY A 42 7.57 8.62 -12.47
C GLY A 42 8.99 8.05 -12.62
N ASP A 43 9.85 8.48 -11.70
CA ASP A 43 11.10 7.82 -11.33
C ASP A 43 10.89 6.31 -11.02
N CYS A 44 11.86 5.48 -11.41
CA CYS A 44 11.83 4.06 -11.11
C CYS A 44 12.15 3.84 -9.62
N LEU A 45 11.26 3.21 -8.86
CA LEU A 45 11.50 2.83 -7.47
C LEU A 45 11.64 1.32 -7.32
N CYS A 46 12.64 0.86 -6.56
CA CYS A 46 12.73 -0.53 -6.16
C CYS A 46 11.60 -0.88 -5.17
N GLN A 47 11.41 -2.17 -4.89
CA GLN A 47 10.33 -2.64 -4.00
C GLN A 47 10.33 -1.95 -2.63
N THR A 48 11.51 -1.76 -2.03
CA THR A 48 11.64 -1.12 -0.72
C THR A 48 11.24 0.35 -0.78
N CYS A 49 11.88 1.13 -1.66
CA CYS A 49 11.58 2.56 -1.77
C CYS A 49 10.15 2.83 -2.27
N PHE A 50 9.57 1.94 -3.08
CA PHE A 50 8.17 2.03 -3.46
C PHE A 50 7.24 1.74 -2.29
N LYS A 51 7.56 0.74 -1.45
CA LYS A 51 6.82 0.48 -0.19
C LYS A 51 6.87 1.69 0.74
N GLU A 52 8.04 2.25 0.97
CA GLU A 52 8.22 3.44 1.82
C GLU A 52 7.39 4.61 1.28
N ALA A 53 7.52 4.91 -0.01
CA ALA A 53 6.73 5.97 -0.64
C ALA A 53 5.21 5.72 -0.50
N CYS A 54 4.76 4.46 -0.67
CA CYS A 54 3.38 4.03 -0.39
C CYS A 54 2.95 4.34 1.04
N VAL A 55 3.77 3.98 2.03
CA VAL A 55 3.50 4.26 3.45
C VAL A 55 3.34 5.76 3.68
N ASP A 56 4.28 6.59 3.21
CA ASP A 56 4.20 8.06 3.35
C ASP A 56 2.89 8.64 2.78
N LYS A 57 2.46 8.19 1.59
CA LYS A 57 1.18 8.67 1.02
C LYS A 57 -0.04 8.16 1.76
N ILE A 58 0.03 6.95 2.30
CA ILE A 58 -1.06 6.38 3.08
C ILE A 58 -1.19 7.14 4.40
N ASP A 59 -0.10 7.42 5.09
CA ASP A 59 -0.10 8.21 6.32
C ASP A 59 -0.67 9.61 6.05
N ALA A 60 -0.14 10.31 5.05
CA ALA A 60 -0.68 11.62 4.66
C ALA A 60 -2.18 11.57 4.31
N TYR A 61 -2.66 10.49 3.70
CA TYR A 61 -4.08 10.31 3.43
C TYR A 61 -4.89 10.05 4.71
N VAL A 62 -4.42 9.16 5.57
CA VAL A 62 -5.04 8.80 6.85
C VAL A 62 -5.13 10.00 7.78
N GLU A 63 -4.11 10.87 7.82
CA GLU A 63 -4.12 12.12 8.60
C GLU A 63 -5.28 13.06 8.22
N THR A 64 -5.76 13.00 6.97
CA THR A 64 -6.91 13.81 6.54
C THR A 64 -8.27 13.20 6.92
N MET A 65 -8.28 11.98 7.45
CA MET A 65 -9.50 11.23 7.78
C MET A 65 -10.13 11.70 9.09
N THR A 66 -11.45 11.72 9.08
CA THR A 66 -12.30 11.90 10.25
C THR A 66 -13.38 10.82 10.19
N PRO A 67 -14.10 10.53 11.29
CA PRO A 67 -15.16 9.51 11.30
C PRO A 67 -16.17 9.64 10.14
N ILE A 68 -16.54 10.87 9.80
CA ILE A 68 -17.46 11.18 8.70
C ILE A 68 -16.80 10.92 7.34
N LYS A 69 -15.54 11.35 7.15
CA LYS A 69 -14.81 11.15 5.88
C LYS A 69 -14.47 9.68 5.66
N ALA A 70 -14.21 8.93 6.74
CA ALA A 70 -13.89 7.50 6.68
C ALA A 70 -15.03 6.68 6.06
N LEU A 71 -16.29 7.07 6.26
CA LEU A 71 -17.46 6.41 5.64
C LEU A 71 -17.49 6.53 4.11
N HIS A 72 -16.87 7.57 3.56
CA HIS A 72 -16.82 7.86 2.11
C HIS A 72 -15.38 7.90 1.58
N ASN A 73 -14.49 7.12 2.19
CA ASN A 73 -13.07 7.14 1.85
C ASN A 73 -12.81 6.46 0.49
N LYS A 74 -11.77 6.89 -0.23
CA LYS A 74 -11.40 6.32 -1.54
C LYS A 74 -10.92 4.87 -1.45
N ALA A 75 -10.34 4.44 -0.32
CA ALA A 75 -9.82 3.09 -0.12
C ALA A 75 -10.90 2.00 -0.27
N LEU A 76 -12.18 2.34 -0.01
CA LEU A 76 -13.35 1.50 -0.27
C LEU A 76 -13.47 1.03 -1.72
N SER A 77 -13.08 1.90 -2.66
CA SER A 77 -13.19 1.66 -4.09
C SER A 77 -11.96 0.99 -4.70
N LEU A 78 -10.90 0.80 -3.91
CA LEU A 78 -9.66 0.19 -4.39
C LEU A 78 -9.85 -1.32 -4.56
N PRO A 79 -9.15 -1.94 -5.54
CA PRO A 79 -9.16 -3.38 -5.69
C PRO A 79 -8.66 -4.03 -4.40
N LYS A 80 -9.43 -4.98 -3.87
CA LYS A 80 -9.04 -5.75 -2.70
C LYS A 80 -7.93 -6.70 -3.10
N THR A 81 -6.70 -6.39 -2.71
CA THR A 81 -5.58 -7.32 -2.79
C THR A 81 -5.78 -8.42 -1.75
N GLY A 82 -5.59 -9.68 -2.15
CA GLY A 82 -5.72 -10.84 -1.26
C GLY A 82 -4.54 -10.99 -0.28
N LYS A 83 -3.47 -10.22 -0.49
CA LYS A 83 -2.24 -10.25 0.28
C LYS A 83 -2.16 -9.01 1.17
N LEU A 84 -1.96 -9.22 2.47
CA LEU A 84 -1.70 -8.16 3.44
C LEU A 84 -0.21 -7.82 3.41
N ILE A 85 0.11 -6.53 3.38
CA ILE A 85 1.48 -6.04 3.38
C ILE A 85 1.83 -5.50 4.77
N GLU A 86 2.89 -6.01 5.37
CA GLU A 86 3.43 -5.47 6.62
C GLU A 86 3.87 -4.00 6.44
N ASP A 87 3.69 -3.18 7.47
CA ASP A 87 3.80 -1.71 7.52
C ASP A 87 2.75 -0.93 6.71
N ILE A 88 1.91 -1.59 5.92
CA ILE A 88 0.80 -0.95 5.20
C ILE A 88 -0.54 -1.36 5.81
N ASP A 89 -0.76 -2.66 5.96
CA ASP A 89 -2.00 -3.26 6.45
C ASP A 89 -1.94 -3.65 7.92
N TYR A 90 -0.76 -4.07 8.37
CA TYR A 90 -0.52 -4.46 9.74
C TYR A 90 0.96 -4.31 10.08
N TYR A 91 1.29 -4.33 11.36
CA TYR A 91 2.64 -4.52 11.86
C TYR A 91 2.62 -5.48 13.05
N THR A 92 3.77 -6.06 13.37
CA THR A 92 3.91 -6.97 14.51
C THR A 92 4.47 -6.21 15.71
N GLU A 93 3.74 -6.22 16.83
CA GLU A 93 4.14 -5.59 18.10
C GLU A 93 4.00 -6.63 19.22
N ASP A 94 5.10 -6.94 19.92
CA ASP A 94 5.14 -7.94 20.99
C ASP A 94 4.61 -9.34 20.58
N GLY A 95 4.85 -9.74 19.33
CA GLY A 95 4.33 -11.00 18.77
C GLY A 95 2.84 -10.98 18.41
N ASN A 96 2.16 -9.84 18.58
CA ASN A 96 0.78 -9.64 18.17
C ASN A 96 0.70 -8.88 16.85
N THR A 97 -0.26 -9.25 16.01
CA THR A 97 -0.57 -8.54 14.75
C THR A 97 -1.48 -7.35 15.04
N VAL A 98 -1.00 -6.14 14.76
CA VAL A 98 -1.75 -4.89 14.93
C VAL A 98 -2.10 -4.34 13.54
N PHE A 99 -3.40 -4.25 13.24
CA PHE A 99 -3.87 -3.70 11.96
C PHE A 99 -3.81 -2.16 11.93
N THR A 100 -3.45 -1.61 10.78
CA THR A 100 -3.33 -0.16 10.58
C THR A 100 -4.68 0.50 10.27
N SER A 101 -4.73 1.83 10.37
CA SER A 101 -5.89 2.62 9.94
C SER A 101 -6.25 2.37 8.47
N TRP A 102 -5.25 2.20 7.61
CA TRP A 102 -5.44 1.91 6.19
C TRP A 102 -6.18 0.59 5.97
N PHE A 103 -5.82 -0.47 6.70
CA PHE A 103 -6.54 -1.74 6.65
C PHE A 103 -8.01 -1.58 7.01
N HIS A 104 -8.30 -0.80 8.05
CA HIS A 104 -9.68 -0.51 8.45
C HIS A 104 -10.43 0.33 7.40
N LEU A 105 -9.80 1.32 6.77
CA LEU A 105 -10.40 2.10 5.68
C LEU A 105 -10.77 1.21 4.48
N LYS A 106 -9.91 0.24 4.12
CA LYS A 106 -10.20 -0.77 3.10
C LYS A 106 -11.34 -1.72 3.48
N ARG A 107 -11.47 -2.05 4.78
CA ARG A 107 -12.60 -2.85 5.30
C ARG A 107 -13.93 -2.12 5.11
N GLY A 108 -13.94 -0.81 5.34
CA GLY A 108 -15.04 0.05 4.96
C GLY A 108 -16.12 0.31 5.99
N ASN A 109 -15.99 -0.25 7.19
CA ASN A 109 -16.91 0.01 8.30
C ASN A 109 -16.23 -0.16 9.67
N CYS A 110 -16.83 0.42 10.70
CA CYS A 110 -16.50 0.18 12.10
C CYS A 110 -17.06 -1.17 12.56
N CYS A 111 -16.21 -1.99 13.20
CA CYS A 111 -16.61 -3.29 13.75
C CYS A 111 -17.08 -3.23 15.22
N GLY A 112 -17.01 -2.06 15.87
CA GLY A 112 -17.47 -1.88 17.26
C GLY A 112 -16.56 -2.46 18.35
N ASN A 113 -15.33 -2.87 18.03
CA ASN A 113 -14.40 -3.53 18.96
C ASN A 113 -13.33 -2.57 19.51
N ASP A 114 -13.56 -1.25 19.46
CA ASP A 114 -12.63 -0.23 19.97
C ASP A 114 -11.17 -0.44 19.50
N CYS A 115 -10.99 -0.62 18.18
CA CYS A 115 -9.67 -0.91 17.62
C CYS A 115 -8.73 0.31 17.77
N ARG A 116 -7.47 0.06 18.18
CA ARG A 116 -6.43 1.09 18.38
C ARG A 116 -6.28 2.07 17.22
N HIS A 117 -6.40 1.58 15.99
CA HIS A 117 -6.24 2.35 14.76
C HIS A 117 -7.57 2.54 14.00
N CYS A 118 -8.70 2.59 14.71
CA CYS A 118 -10.01 2.76 14.07
C CYS A 118 -10.14 4.18 13.47
N PRO A 119 -10.36 4.33 12.15
CA PRO A 119 -10.59 5.63 11.53
C PRO A 119 -12.06 6.07 11.58
N TYR A 120 -12.96 5.21 12.09
CA TYR A 120 -14.40 5.38 12.17
C TYR A 120 -14.86 5.65 13.59
#